data_AF-A0A7J5VBD3-F1
#
_entry.id   AF-A0A7J5VBD3-F1
#
_cell.length_a   1.000
_cell.length_b   1.000
_cell.length_c   1.000
_cell.angle_alpha   90.00
_cell.angle_beta   90.00
_cell.angle_gamma   90.00
#
_symmetry.space_group_name_H-M   'P 1'
#
loop_
_entity.id
_entity.type
_entity.pdbx_description
1 polymer ?
#
loop_
_entity_poly.entity_id
_entity_poly.type
_entity_poly.pdbx_seq_one_letter_code
_entity_poly.pdbx_strand_id
1 'polypeptide(L)'
;MIALLSGKIAYKGISHIVVDTHGVGYRVFIPLTTFYELPEAGESVTLHIHTSVKEDAIHLFGFYTLQERELFQMMISVSGIGPKVAMNILSGISSAELLEAICGGNLAKLITIPGIGKKMAERLILELKEKAIKKMASDQIPVTDVKQKRNDMIREDVLSALVNLGYKANAARDALDKIARDAEGEQAMDQLLKKALKILAG
;
A
#
# COMPACT_ATOMS: atom_id res chain seq x y z
N MET A 1 -4.20 14.97 -1.56
CA MET A 1 -4.81 13.77 -0.94
C MET A 1 -4.03 13.43 0.33
N ILE A 2 -4.67 13.03 1.43
CA ILE A 2 -3.99 12.76 2.70
C ILE A 2 -3.46 11.32 2.67
N ALA A 3 -2.14 11.17 2.85
CA ALA A 3 -1.44 9.86 2.78
C ALA A 3 -0.91 9.38 4.13
N LEU A 4 -0.66 10.32 5.06
CA LEU A 4 -0.18 10.06 6.40
C LEU A 4 -0.86 11.07 7.33
N LEU A 5 -1.20 10.64 8.55
CA LEU A 5 -1.76 11.50 9.57
C LEU A 5 -1.12 11.20 10.91
N SER A 6 -0.55 12.23 11.53
CA SER A 6 0.08 12.15 12.85
C SER A 6 -0.58 13.15 13.80
N GLY A 7 -0.81 12.74 15.04
CA GLY A 7 -1.51 13.56 16.02
C GLY A 7 -1.87 12.78 17.27
N LYS A 8 -2.76 13.32 18.10
CA LYS A 8 -3.27 12.64 19.30
C LYS A 8 -4.63 12.01 19.04
N ILE A 9 -4.89 10.85 19.62
CA ILE A 9 -6.21 10.21 19.55
C ILE A 9 -7.17 10.99 20.46
N ALA A 10 -8.02 11.84 19.88
CA ALA A 10 -9.05 12.58 20.62
C ALA A 10 -10.26 11.70 20.95
N TYR A 11 -10.54 10.69 20.13
CA TYR A 11 -11.61 9.70 20.35
C TYR A 11 -11.19 8.34 19.78
N LYS A 12 -11.43 7.28 20.54
CA LYS A 12 -11.15 5.88 20.14
C LYS A 12 -12.46 5.09 20.10
N GLY A 13 -12.80 4.54 18.94
CA GLY A 13 -13.98 3.70 18.75
C GLY A 13 -13.70 2.56 17.77
N ILE A 14 -14.52 1.51 17.84
CA ILE A 14 -14.29 0.25 17.10
C ILE A 14 -14.26 0.46 15.58
N SER A 15 -15.10 1.35 15.05
CA SER A 15 -15.23 1.60 13.61
C SER A 15 -14.42 2.79 13.11
N HIS A 16 -14.09 3.73 14.00
CA HIS A 16 -13.39 4.94 13.65
C HIS A 16 -12.77 5.59 14.88
N ILE A 17 -11.76 6.41 14.63
CA ILE A 17 -11.13 7.27 15.62
C ILE A 17 -11.19 8.73 15.15
N VAL A 18 -10.90 9.64 16.07
CA VAL A 18 -10.61 11.04 15.73
C VAL A 18 -9.16 11.32 16.10
N VAL A 19 -8.37 11.73 15.13
CA VAL A 19 -6.99 12.18 15.34
C VAL A 19 -6.98 13.69 15.32
N ASP A 20 -6.61 14.30 16.45
CA ASP A 20 -6.35 15.73 16.54
C ASP A 20 -4.93 16.00 16.02
N THR A 21 -4.85 16.74 14.91
CA THR A 21 -3.60 17.26 14.39
C THR A 21 -3.63 18.79 14.52
N HIS A 22 -3.02 19.29 15.60
CA HIS A 22 -2.88 20.73 15.89
C HIS A 22 -4.22 21.50 15.92
N GLY A 23 -5.24 20.92 16.56
CA GLY A 23 -6.57 21.51 16.75
C GLY A 23 -7.60 21.14 15.67
N VAL A 24 -7.22 20.33 14.68
CA VAL A 24 -8.13 19.81 13.65
C VAL A 24 -8.36 18.33 13.87
N GLY A 25 -9.60 17.97 14.20
CA GLY A 25 -10.03 16.58 14.41
C GLY A 25 -10.40 15.89 13.10
N TYR A 26 -9.56 14.96 12.64
CA TYR A 26 -9.82 14.14 11.47
C TYR A 26 -10.51 12.83 11.88
N ARG A 27 -11.70 12.59 11.34
CA ARG A 27 -12.37 11.30 11.48
C ARG A 27 -11.75 10.28 10.54
N VAL A 28 -11.22 9.19 11.10
CA VAL A 28 -10.53 8.14 10.35
C VAL A 28 -11.21 6.80 10.63
N PHE A 29 -11.71 6.13 9.59
CA PHE A 29 -12.24 4.77 9.67
C PHE A 29 -11.09 3.78 9.72
N ILE A 30 -11.16 2.80 10.63
CA ILE A 30 -10.11 1.82 10.86
C ILE A 30 -10.69 0.41 10.89
N PRO A 31 -9.94 -0.63 10.48
CA PRO A 31 -10.38 -2.01 10.67
C PRO A 31 -10.23 -2.42 12.14
N LEU A 32 -10.96 -3.47 12.53
CA LEU A 32 -10.94 -3.97 13.92
C LEU A 32 -9.54 -4.43 14.37
N THR A 33 -8.76 -5.00 13.45
CA THR A 33 -7.36 -5.40 13.69
C THR A 33 -6.51 -4.19 14.09
N THR A 34 -6.56 -3.12 13.31
CA THR A 34 -5.91 -1.84 13.65
C THR A 34 -6.40 -1.30 14.99
N PHE A 35 -7.71 -1.34 15.30
CA PHE A 35 -8.23 -0.84 16.59
C PHE A 35 -7.51 -1.45 17.81
N TYR A 36 -7.21 -2.75 17.77
CA TYR A 36 -6.51 -3.43 18.86
C TYR A 36 -5.02 -3.07 18.97
N GLU A 37 -4.41 -2.57 17.89
CA GLU A 37 -3.00 -2.13 17.88
C GLU A 37 -2.85 -0.65 18.28
N LEU A 38 -3.93 0.13 18.23
CA LEU A 38 -3.85 1.56 18.52
C LEU A 38 -3.61 1.86 20.00
N PRO A 39 -2.86 2.95 20.29
CA PRO A 39 -2.72 3.46 21.64
C PRO A 39 -4.06 3.97 22.20
N GLU A 40 -4.08 4.37 23.48
CA GLU A 40 -5.30 4.85 24.13
C GLU A 40 -5.63 6.31 23.77
N ALA A 41 -6.85 6.74 24.07
CA ALA A 41 -7.25 8.13 23.86
C ALA A 41 -6.37 9.08 24.68
N GLY A 42 -5.92 10.17 24.06
CA GLY A 42 -4.97 11.14 24.60
C GLY A 42 -3.51 10.91 24.15
N GLU A 43 -3.19 9.72 23.64
CA GLU A 43 -1.84 9.37 23.20
C GLU A 43 -1.60 9.70 21.72
N SER A 44 -0.32 9.78 21.35
CA SER A 44 0.09 10.09 19.98
C SER A 44 0.02 8.86 19.08
N VAL A 45 -0.40 9.05 17.83
CA VAL A 45 -0.45 8.01 16.80
C VAL A 45 -0.01 8.57 15.45
N THR A 46 0.52 7.69 14.60
CA THR A 46 0.73 7.95 13.17
C THR A 46 0.06 6.86 12.37
N LEU A 47 -0.77 7.25 11.40
CA LEU A 47 -1.53 6.34 10.56
C LEU A 47 -1.23 6.56 9.08
N HIS A 48 -1.14 5.46 8.35
CA HIS A 48 -1.12 5.44 6.91
C HIS A 48 -2.55 5.60 6.39
N ILE A 49 -2.79 6.61 5.55
CA ILE A 49 -4.14 7.00 5.12
C ILE A 49 -4.37 6.66 3.65
N HIS A 50 -5.54 6.09 3.38
CA HIS A 50 -6.18 6.15 2.07
C HIS A 50 -7.38 7.11 2.14
N THR A 51 -7.30 8.20 1.37
CA THR A 51 -8.41 9.13 1.18
C THR A 51 -9.31 8.67 0.04
N SER A 52 -10.59 8.45 0.30
CA SER A 52 -11.60 8.22 -0.73
C SER A 52 -12.42 9.49 -0.90
N VAL A 53 -12.40 10.05 -2.10
CA VAL A 53 -13.22 11.23 -2.46
C VAL A 53 -14.40 10.76 -3.29
N LYS A 54 -15.60 11.11 -2.84
CA LYS A 54 -16.87 10.97 -3.56
C LYS A 54 -17.47 12.37 -3.74
N GLU A 55 -18.48 12.48 -4.59
CA GLU A 55 -19.16 13.75 -4.88
C GLU A 55 -19.60 14.48 -3.61
N ASP A 56 -20.15 13.76 -2.63
CA ASP A 56 -20.72 14.34 -1.41
C ASP A 56 -19.84 14.21 -0.16
N ALA A 57 -18.70 13.50 -0.24
CA ALA A 57 -17.95 13.14 0.95
C ALA A 57 -16.46 12.84 0.72
N ILE A 58 -15.65 13.21 1.69
CA ILE A 58 -14.26 12.77 1.83
C ILE A 58 -14.19 11.81 3.01
N HIS A 59 -13.75 10.58 2.76
CA HIS A 59 -13.53 9.56 3.78
C HIS A 59 -12.05 9.24 3.92
N LEU A 60 -11.58 9.19 5.16
CA LEU A 60 -10.21 8.75 5.48
C LEU A 60 -10.28 7.34 6.05
N PHE A 61 -9.55 6.42 5.42
CA PHE A 61 -9.33 5.07 5.92
C PHE A 61 -7.90 4.98 6.42
N GLY A 62 -7.73 4.60 7.69
CA GLY A 62 -6.44 4.58 8.37
C GLY A 62 -5.99 3.16 8.71
N PHE A 63 -4.68 2.98 8.63
CA PHE A 63 -4.01 1.71 8.88
C PHE A 63 -2.76 1.96 9.72
N TYR A 64 -2.45 1.02 10.62
CA TYR A 64 -1.30 1.15 11.51
C TYR A 64 0.01 0.95 10.74
N THR A 65 -0.01 0.03 9.77
CA THR A 65 1.15 -0.26 8.92
C THR A 65 0.93 0.16 7.46
N LEU A 66 2.04 0.41 6.76
CA LEU A 66 2.01 0.65 5.32
C LEU A 66 1.47 -0.57 4.56
N GLN A 67 1.81 -1.78 5.03
CA GLN A 67 1.43 -3.04 4.39
C GLN A 67 -0.09 -3.22 4.35
N GLU A 68 -0.77 -2.91 5.46
CA GLU A 68 -2.24 -2.91 5.56
C GLU A 68 -2.87 -1.92 4.57
N ARG A 69 -2.38 -0.67 4.52
CA ARG A 69 -2.90 0.36 3.60
C ARG A 69 -2.78 -0.09 2.14
N GLU A 70 -1.66 -0.65 1.77
CA GLU A 70 -1.42 -1.13 0.42
C GLU A 70 -2.27 -2.36 0.09
N LEU A 71 -2.47 -3.28 1.04
CA LEU A 71 -3.36 -4.43 0.85
C LEU A 71 -4.81 -3.97 0.67
N PHE A 72 -5.24 -2.98 1.44
CA PHE A 72 -6.52 -2.31 1.25
C PHE A 72 -6.64 -1.71 -0.17
N GLN A 73 -5.63 -0.98 -0.63
CA GLN A 73 -5.60 -0.38 -1.97
C GLN A 73 -5.64 -1.44 -3.09
N MET A 74 -4.92 -2.55 -2.91
CA MET A 74 -4.99 -3.69 -3.83
C MET A 74 -6.42 -4.26 -3.88
N MET A 75 -7.06 -4.47 -2.73
CA MET A 75 -8.42 -5.01 -2.67
C MET A 75 -9.44 -4.09 -3.35
N ILE A 76 -9.42 -2.78 -3.08
CA ILE A 76 -10.39 -1.86 -3.70
C ILE A 76 -10.13 -1.64 -5.20
N SER A 77 -9.00 -2.10 -5.73
CA SER A 77 -8.74 -2.13 -7.18
C SER A 77 -9.48 -3.26 -7.89
N VAL A 78 -9.95 -4.27 -7.14
CA VAL A 78 -10.75 -5.39 -7.66
C VAL A 78 -12.18 -4.91 -7.85
N SER A 79 -12.74 -5.12 -9.04
CA SER A 79 -14.11 -4.67 -9.31
C SER A 79 -15.11 -5.36 -8.36
N GLY A 80 -16.10 -4.60 -7.87
CA GLY A 80 -17.05 -5.09 -6.87
C GLY A 80 -16.54 -5.12 -5.43
N ILE A 81 -15.27 -4.77 -5.17
CA ILE A 81 -14.75 -4.61 -3.81
C ILE A 81 -14.59 -3.11 -3.52
N GLY A 82 -15.52 -2.57 -2.74
CA GLY A 82 -15.44 -1.19 -2.28
C GLY A 82 -14.72 -1.04 -0.92
N PRO A 83 -14.41 0.19 -0.49
CA PRO A 83 -13.79 0.49 0.81
C PRO A 83 -14.45 -0.23 1.98
N LYS A 84 -15.79 -0.23 2.06
CA LYS A 84 -16.52 -0.88 3.16
C LYS A 84 -16.26 -2.40 3.21
N VAL A 85 -16.22 -3.06 2.06
CA VAL A 85 -15.94 -4.50 1.99
C VAL A 85 -14.49 -4.76 2.39
N ALA A 86 -13.53 -4.01 1.85
CA ALA A 86 -12.12 -4.14 2.20
C ALA A 86 -11.85 -3.91 3.71
N MET A 87 -12.53 -2.95 4.34
CA MET A 87 -12.45 -2.74 5.80
C MET A 87 -13.01 -3.92 6.60
N ASN A 88 -14.13 -4.50 6.17
CA ASN A 88 -14.70 -5.69 6.81
C ASN A 88 -13.75 -6.89 6.71
N ILE A 89 -13.11 -7.07 5.55
CA ILE A 89 -12.11 -8.12 5.33
C ILE A 89 -10.95 -7.94 6.30
N LEU A 90 -10.31 -6.77 6.33
CA LEU A 90 -9.20 -6.49 7.24
C LEU A 90 -9.60 -6.52 8.73
N SER A 91 -10.89 -6.46 9.05
CA SER A 91 -11.38 -6.62 10.41
C SER A 91 -11.49 -8.09 10.84
N GLY A 92 -11.54 -9.03 9.90
CA GLY A 92 -11.69 -10.46 10.16
C GLY A 92 -10.43 -11.31 9.96
N ILE A 93 -9.37 -10.75 9.36
CA ILE A 93 -8.10 -11.41 9.11
C ILE A 93 -6.96 -10.40 9.12
N SER A 94 -5.78 -10.80 9.61
CA SER A 94 -4.59 -9.96 9.55
C SER A 94 -4.10 -9.76 8.11
N SER A 95 -3.35 -8.68 7.86
CA SER A 95 -2.79 -8.38 6.54
C SER A 95 -1.87 -9.51 6.03
N ALA A 96 -1.05 -10.06 6.91
CA ALA A 96 -0.14 -11.16 6.62
C ALA A 96 -0.90 -12.43 6.21
N GLU A 97 -1.87 -12.86 7.02
CA GLU A 97 -2.64 -14.07 6.73
C GLU A 97 -3.51 -13.92 5.48
N LEU A 98 -4.01 -12.72 5.19
CA LEU A 98 -4.75 -12.45 3.97
C LEU A 98 -3.84 -12.55 2.74
N LEU A 99 -2.63 -12.00 2.81
CA LEU A 99 -1.63 -12.14 1.74
C LEU A 99 -1.29 -13.62 1.50
N GLU A 100 -1.02 -14.38 2.56
CA GLU A 100 -0.76 -15.82 2.46
C GLU A 100 -1.93 -16.58 1.84
N ALA A 101 -3.17 -16.28 2.26
CA ALA A 101 -4.36 -16.93 1.74
C ALA A 101 -4.56 -16.65 0.24
N ILE A 102 -4.33 -15.41 -0.20
CA ILE A 102 -4.41 -15.02 -1.62
C ILE A 102 -3.30 -15.70 -2.44
N CYS A 103 -2.05 -15.67 -1.97
CA CYS A 103 -0.90 -16.26 -2.66
C CYS A 103 -1.02 -17.79 -2.76
N GLY A 104 -1.41 -18.44 -1.66
CA GLY A 104 -1.64 -19.89 -1.61
C GLY A 104 -2.91 -20.34 -2.33
N GLY A 105 -3.78 -19.42 -2.78
CA GLY A 105 -5.07 -19.76 -3.37
C GLY A 105 -5.99 -20.47 -2.38
N ASN A 106 -5.88 -20.18 -1.08
CA ASN A 106 -6.61 -20.85 -0.01
C ASN A 106 -8.06 -20.32 0.07
N LEU A 107 -8.89 -20.82 -0.84
CA LEU A 107 -10.29 -20.45 -0.95
C LEU A 107 -11.07 -20.71 0.37
N ALA A 108 -10.76 -21.83 1.04
CA ALA A 108 -11.42 -22.20 2.29
C ALA A 108 -11.20 -21.15 3.38
N LYS A 109 -9.96 -20.66 3.55
CA LYS A 109 -9.64 -19.61 4.54
C LYS A 109 -10.30 -18.27 4.19
N LEU A 110 -10.43 -17.92 2.91
CA LEU A 110 -11.08 -16.66 2.53
C LEU A 110 -12.59 -16.66 2.77
N ILE A 111 -13.26 -17.79 2.57
CA ILE A 111 -14.73 -17.91 2.76
C ILE A 111 -15.13 -17.83 4.24
N THR A 112 -14.23 -18.09 5.20
CA THR A 112 -14.54 -17.93 6.62
C THR A 112 -14.63 -16.47 7.06
N ILE A 113 -14.15 -15.52 6.24
CA ILE A 113 -14.16 -14.10 6.55
C ILE A 113 -15.59 -13.55 6.36
N PRO A 114 -16.20 -12.92 7.38
CA PRO A 114 -17.54 -12.38 7.27
C PRO A 114 -17.70 -11.42 6.09
N GLY A 115 -18.67 -11.70 5.22
CA GLY A 115 -18.95 -10.90 4.03
C GLY A 115 -18.19 -11.33 2.77
N ILE A 116 -17.30 -12.32 2.84
CA ILE A 116 -16.69 -12.95 1.66
C ILE A 116 -17.46 -14.23 1.30
N GLY A 117 -18.15 -14.20 0.16
CA GLY A 117 -18.72 -15.39 -0.46
C GLY A 117 -17.74 -16.08 -1.41
N LYS A 118 -18.04 -17.32 -1.81
CA LYS A 118 -17.22 -18.13 -2.73
C LYS A 118 -16.76 -17.37 -3.97
N LYS A 119 -17.69 -16.71 -4.69
CA LYS A 119 -17.37 -15.93 -5.89
C LYS A 119 -16.39 -14.79 -5.63
N MET A 120 -16.54 -14.10 -4.50
CA MET A 120 -15.65 -12.99 -4.12
C MET A 120 -14.27 -13.50 -3.74
N ALA A 121 -14.19 -14.62 -3.03
CA ALA A 121 -12.92 -15.26 -2.69
C ALA A 121 -12.16 -15.77 -3.93
N GLU A 122 -12.85 -16.42 -4.87
CA GLU A 122 -12.29 -16.82 -6.17
C GLU A 122 -11.75 -15.61 -6.95
N ARG A 123 -12.52 -14.52 -6.95
CA ARG A 123 -12.12 -13.27 -7.60
C ARG A 123 -10.91 -12.61 -6.96
N LEU A 124 -10.85 -12.56 -5.63
CA LEU A 124 -9.70 -12.06 -4.87
C LEU A 124 -8.44 -12.84 -5.24
N ILE A 125 -8.51 -14.18 -5.24
CA ILE A 125 -7.38 -15.02 -5.62
C ILE A 125 -6.98 -14.72 -7.08
N LEU A 126 -7.93 -14.73 -8.02
CA LEU A 126 -7.64 -14.55 -9.43
C LEU A 126 -6.99 -13.19 -9.74
N GLU A 127 -7.55 -12.10 -9.22
CA GLU A 127 -7.10 -10.74 -9.57
C GLU A 127 -5.91 -10.25 -8.73
N LEU A 128 -5.72 -10.77 -7.52
CA LEU A 128 -4.68 -10.29 -6.60
C LEU A 128 -3.49 -11.24 -6.46
N LYS A 129 -3.58 -12.52 -6.83
CA LYS A 129 -2.47 -13.47 -6.60
C LYS A 129 -1.14 -13.00 -7.18
N GLU A 130 -1.12 -12.54 -8.44
CA GLU A 130 0.13 -12.04 -9.04
C GLU A 130 0.67 -10.79 -8.32
N LYS A 131 -0.21 -9.85 -7.95
CA LYS A 131 0.17 -8.64 -7.22
C LYS A 131 0.69 -8.96 -5.82
N ALA A 132 0.04 -9.90 -5.14
CA ALA A 132 0.39 -10.36 -3.81
C ALA A 132 1.73 -11.11 -3.81
N ILE A 133 2.00 -11.97 -4.81
CA ILE A 133 3.29 -12.66 -4.95
C ILE A 133 4.42 -11.66 -5.12
N LYS A 134 4.28 -10.66 -6.01
CA LYS A 134 5.29 -9.61 -6.19
C LYS A 134 5.56 -8.85 -4.89
N LYS A 135 4.51 -8.55 -4.14
CA LYS A 135 4.63 -7.87 -2.85
C LYS A 135 5.33 -8.73 -1.80
N MET A 136 4.95 -10.01 -1.65
CA MET A 136 5.63 -10.92 -0.73
C MET A 136 7.10 -11.13 -1.11
N ALA A 137 7.42 -11.19 -2.41
CA ALA A 137 8.80 -11.27 -2.88
C ALA A 137 9.61 -10.02 -2.51
N SER A 138 8.99 -8.83 -2.56
CA SER A 138 9.62 -7.60 -2.07
C SER A 138 9.82 -7.64 -0.55
N ASP A 139 8.85 -8.15 0.22
CA ASP A 139 8.90 -8.23 1.68
C ASP A 139 9.88 -9.31 2.21
N GLN A 140 10.09 -10.43 1.48
CA GLN A 140 10.87 -11.61 1.93
C GLN A 140 12.37 -11.60 1.59
N ILE A 141 12.92 -10.55 0.96
CA ILE A 141 14.37 -10.45 0.78
C ILE A 141 15.03 -10.26 2.15
N PRO A 142 15.93 -11.16 2.60
CA PRO A 142 16.55 -11.08 3.91
C PRO A 142 17.31 -9.76 4.08
N VAL A 143 17.30 -9.26 5.33
CA VAL A 143 17.89 -7.98 5.79
C VAL A 143 19.42 -7.89 5.58
N THR A 144 20.05 -8.90 4.98
CA THR A 144 21.45 -8.88 4.58
C THR A 144 21.73 -8.05 3.32
N ASP A 145 20.71 -7.61 2.57
CA ASP A 145 20.90 -6.84 1.34
C ASP A 145 20.09 -5.54 1.26
N VAL A 146 20.08 -4.78 2.35
CA VAL A 146 19.38 -3.47 2.45
C VAL A 146 19.79 -2.51 1.33
N LYS A 147 21.04 -2.57 0.87
CA LYS A 147 21.56 -1.71 -0.21
C LYS A 147 20.99 -2.08 -1.58
N GLN A 148 20.97 -3.38 -1.91
CA GLN A 148 20.41 -3.87 -3.17
C GLN A 148 18.91 -3.57 -3.24
N LYS A 149 18.17 -3.84 -2.15
CA LYS A 149 16.72 -3.58 -2.05
C LYS A 149 16.37 -2.10 -2.17
N ARG A 150 17.17 -1.22 -1.56
CA ARG A 150 16.99 0.23 -1.69
C ARG A 150 17.23 0.69 -3.13
N ASN A 151 18.25 0.17 -3.80
CA ASN A 151 18.51 0.47 -5.21
C ASN A 151 17.37 -0.01 -6.12
N ASP A 152 16.83 -1.21 -5.88
CA ASP A 152 15.72 -1.75 -6.68
C ASP A 152 14.43 -0.96 -6.48
N MET A 153 14.08 -0.59 -5.23
CA MET A 153 12.96 0.31 -4.95
C MET A 153 13.12 1.67 -5.63
N ILE A 154 14.30 2.29 -5.55
CA ILE A 154 14.60 3.55 -6.22
C ILE A 154 14.45 3.40 -7.74
N ARG A 155 14.90 2.27 -8.32
CA ARG A 155 14.73 2.01 -9.77
C ARG A 155 13.27 1.87 -10.16
N GLU A 156 12.47 1.14 -9.40
CA GLU A 156 11.03 0.99 -9.66
C GLU A 156 10.28 2.33 -9.54
N ASP A 157 10.60 3.13 -8.53
CA ASP A 157 10.02 4.46 -8.34
C ASP A 157 10.37 5.40 -9.51
N VAL A 158 11.63 5.38 -9.96
CA VAL A 158 12.06 6.19 -11.12
C VAL A 158 11.41 5.68 -12.41
N LEU A 159 11.31 4.37 -12.61
CA LEU A 159 10.60 3.80 -13.77
C LEU A 159 9.14 4.25 -13.79
N SER A 160 8.46 4.17 -12.65
CA SER A 160 7.07 4.62 -12.49
C SER A 160 6.94 6.11 -12.78
N ALA A 161 7.84 6.94 -12.25
CA ALA A 161 7.89 8.37 -12.52
C ALA A 161 8.06 8.68 -14.02
N LEU A 162 8.99 8.00 -14.72
CA LEU A 162 9.22 8.18 -16.15
C LEU A 162 8.01 7.79 -16.99
N VAL A 163 7.34 6.68 -16.64
CA VAL A 163 6.10 6.25 -17.31
C VAL A 163 4.99 7.28 -17.09
N ASN A 164 4.84 7.80 -15.87
CA ASN A 164 3.87 8.86 -15.56
C ASN A 164 4.17 10.19 -16.27
N LEU A 165 5.43 10.45 -16.62
CA LEU A 165 5.84 11.59 -17.46
C LEU A 165 5.58 11.36 -18.96
N GLY A 166 5.07 10.18 -19.36
CA GLY A 166 4.66 9.87 -20.73
C GLY A 166 5.69 9.07 -21.54
N TYR A 167 6.81 8.64 -20.94
CA TYR A 167 7.77 7.78 -21.63
C TYR A 167 7.27 6.33 -21.70
N LYS A 168 7.58 5.65 -22.82
CA LYS A 168 7.25 4.23 -22.99
C LYS A 168 8.01 3.39 -21.96
N ALA A 169 7.32 2.46 -21.30
CA ALA A 169 7.89 1.62 -20.25
C ALA A 169 9.16 0.86 -20.67
N ASN A 170 9.23 0.39 -21.92
CA ASN A 170 10.43 -0.29 -22.44
C ASN A 170 11.61 0.67 -22.58
N ALA A 171 11.40 1.85 -23.16
CA ALA A 171 12.46 2.86 -23.30
C ALA A 171 12.97 3.35 -21.93
N ALA A 172 12.06 3.56 -20.97
CA ALA A 172 12.42 3.92 -19.62
C ALA A 172 13.25 2.84 -18.91
N ARG A 173 12.92 1.55 -19.11
CA ARG A 173 13.72 0.42 -18.64
C ARG A 173 15.11 0.40 -19.28
N ASP A 174 15.19 0.53 -20.59
CA ASP A 174 16.47 0.51 -21.32
C ASP A 174 17.40 1.66 -20.87
N ALA A 175 16.84 2.85 -20.59
CA ALA A 175 17.60 3.98 -20.08
C ALA A 175 18.15 3.71 -18.66
N LEU A 176 17.34 3.10 -17.78
CA LEU A 176 17.78 2.72 -16.44
C LEU A 176 18.84 1.62 -16.47
N ASP A 177 18.75 0.68 -17.41
CA ASP A 177 19.72 -0.40 -17.56
C ASP A 177 21.07 0.09 -18.09
N LYS A 178 21.07 1.08 -19.00
CA LYS A 178 22.30 1.78 -19.40
C LYS A 178 22.97 2.45 -18.20
N ILE A 179 22.21 3.16 -17.37
CA ILE A 179 22.74 3.83 -16.17
C ILE A 179 23.29 2.82 -15.16
N ALA A 180 22.69 1.63 -15.05
CA ALA A 180 23.17 0.58 -14.14
C ALA A 180 24.54 0.04 -14.54
N ARG A 181 24.82 -0.02 -15.85
CA ARG A 181 26.10 -0.51 -16.39
C ARG A 181 27.22 0.51 -16.24
N ASP A 182 26.89 1.79 -16.30
CA ASP A 182 27.86 2.90 -16.25
C ASP A 182 28.10 3.43 -14.82
N ALA A 183 27.33 2.97 -13.82
CA ALA A 183 27.40 3.48 -12.45
C ALA A 183 28.15 2.55 -11.50
N GLU A 184 29.22 3.06 -10.89
CA GLU A 184 29.83 2.47 -9.70
C GLU A 184 29.24 3.16 -8.45
N GLY A 185 28.42 2.43 -7.67
CA GLY A 185 27.96 2.85 -6.35
C GLY A 185 26.48 3.26 -6.22
N GLU A 186 26.09 3.60 -4.98
CA GLU A 186 24.72 3.94 -4.58
C GLU A 186 24.28 5.26 -5.25
N GLN A 187 23.19 5.24 -6.02
CA GLN A 187 22.66 6.42 -6.71
C GLN A 187 21.44 6.96 -5.94
N ALA A 188 21.45 8.25 -5.61
CA ALA A 188 20.25 8.90 -5.10
C ALA A 188 19.17 8.98 -6.20
N MET A 189 17.90 8.83 -5.82
CA MET A 189 16.74 8.83 -6.74
C MET A 189 16.75 10.00 -7.72
N ASP A 190 16.98 11.22 -7.24
CA ASP A 190 17.02 12.44 -8.07
C ASP A 190 18.11 12.40 -9.14
N GLN A 191 19.26 11.79 -8.83
CA GLN A 191 20.36 11.65 -9.79
C GLN A 191 20.02 10.62 -10.86
N LEU A 192 19.40 9.51 -10.46
CA LEU A 192 18.97 8.45 -11.36
C LEU A 192 17.91 8.97 -12.34
N LEU A 193 16.91 9.72 -11.84
CA LEU A 193 15.86 10.33 -12.66
C LEU A 193 16.44 11.36 -13.65
N LYS A 194 17.34 12.25 -13.21
CA LYS A 194 17.99 13.23 -14.09
C LYS A 194 18.80 12.56 -15.21
N LYS A 195 19.56 11.51 -14.88
CA LYS A 195 20.33 10.74 -15.87
C LYS A 195 19.42 10.02 -16.87
N ALA A 196 18.34 9.41 -16.40
CA ALA A 196 17.39 8.71 -17.26
C ALA A 196 16.68 9.67 -18.22
N LEU A 197 16.23 10.83 -17.73
CA LEU A 197 15.66 11.88 -18.56
C LEU A 197 16.65 12.39 -19.61
N LYS A 198 17.94 12.53 -19.26
CA LYS A 198 18.99 12.94 -20.22
C LYS A 198 19.19 11.91 -21.34
N ILE A 199 19.10 10.61 -21.03
CA ILE A 199 19.20 9.53 -22.04
C ILE A 199 17.95 9.45 -22.91
N LEU A 200 16.77 9.75 -22.36
CA LEU A 200 15.49 9.66 -23.07
C LEU A 200 15.18 10.92 -23.90
N ALA A 201 15.78 12.06 -23.57
CA ALA A 201 15.64 13.32 -24.29
C ALA A 201 16.70 13.52 -25.39
N GLY A 202 17.75 12.69 -25.41
CA GLY A 202 18.78 12.66 -26.45
C GLY A 202 18.56 11.51 -27.43
#